data_AF-A0A832RHY0-F1
#
_entry.id   AF-A0A832RHY0-F1
#
_cell.length_a   1.000
_cell.length_b   1.000
_cell.length_c   1.000
_cell.angle_alpha   90.00
_cell.angle_beta   90.00
_cell.angle_gamma   90.00
#
_symmetry.space_group_name_H-M   'P 1'
#
loop_
_entity.id
_entity.type
_entity.pdbx_description
1 polymer ?
#
loop_
_entity_poly.entity_id
_entity_poly.type
_entity_poly.pdbx_seq_one_letter_code
_entity_poly.pdbx_strand_id
1 'polypeptide(L)'
;KNIFGLVSRKKTKNDNANRLADFIWENFNTLPFALRWITKSFDEKEARASLEELIKNKIVRAYPVLNEAAGQRVAQAEHTFIPTESGALVTTL
;
A
#
# COMPACT_ATOMS: atom_id res chain seq x y z
N LYS A 1 -9.16 4.27 4.85
CA LYS A 1 -8.21 3.35 4.19
C LYS A 1 -6.81 3.91 4.43
N ASN A 2 -5.90 3.12 5.00
CA ASN A 2 -4.60 3.66 5.44
C ASN A 2 -3.41 3.07 4.68
N ILE A 3 -3.56 1.84 4.17
CA ILE A 3 -2.54 1.13 3.40
C ILE A 3 -3.04 0.93 1.97
N PHE A 4 -2.15 1.13 1.02
CA PHE A 4 -2.41 1.11 -0.41
C PHE A 4 -1.28 0.38 -1.13
N GLY A 5 -1.50 -0.06 -2.37
CA GLY A 5 -0.46 -0.63 -3.23
C GLY A 5 -0.70 -0.26 -4.69
N LEU A 6 0.38 -0.02 -5.44
CA LEU A 6 0.31 0.26 -6.86
C LEU A 6 0.05 -1.04 -7.63
N VAL A 7 -0.94 -1.04 -8.51
CA VAL A 7 -1.36 -2.21 -9.31
C VAL A 7 -1.03 -2.04 -10.80
N SER A 8 -1.08 -0.80 -11.29
CA SER A 8 -0.87 -0.45 -12.69
C SER A 8 -0.19 0.90 -12.80
N ARG A 9 0.35 1.22 -13.98
CA ARG A 9 0.94 2.53 -14.29
C ARG A 9 0.23 3.25 -15.45
N LYS A 10 -1.01 2.85 -15.77
CA LYS A 10 -1.79 3.54 -16.80
C LYS A 10 -2.05 4.99 -16.37
N LYS A 11 -2.00 5.91 -17.34
CA LYS A 11 -2.31 7.31 -17.11
C LYS A 11 -3.82 7.53 -17.02
N THR A 12 -4.20 8.49 -16.22
CA THR A 12 -5.56 9.04 -16.12
C THR A 12 -5.64 10.38 -16.87
N LYS A 13 -6.84 10.95 -16.97
CA LYS A 13 -7.02 12.34 -17.48
C LYS A 13 -6.71 13.41 -16.42
N ASN A 14 -6.36 13.02 -15.20
CA ASN A 14 -6.08 13.92 -14.08
C ASN A 14 -4.57 13.97 -13.82
N ASP A 15 -3.95 15.11 -14.10
CA ASP A 15 -2.51 15.29 -13.97
C ASP A 15 -2.01 15.22 -12.53
N ASN A 16 -2.80 15.66 -11.55
CA ASN A 16 -2.45 15.52 -10.14
C ASN A 16 -2.44 14.05 -9.71
N ALA A 17 -3.42 13.27 -10.18
CA ALA A 17 -3.45 11.82 -9.94
C ALA A 17 -2.27 11.12 -10.62
N ASN A 18 -1.93 11.53 -11.85
CA ASN A 18 -0.77 11.00 -12.58
C ASN A 18 0.56 11.32 -11.86
N ARG A 19 0.72 12.56 -11.36
CA ARG A 19 1.89 12.97 -10.57
C ARG A 19 2.02 12.16 -9.29
N LEU A 20 0.92 11.92 -8.59
CA LEU A 20 0.94 11.07 -7.41
C LEU A 20 1.29 9.61 -7.75
N ALA A 21 0.76 9.06 -8.86
CA ALA A 21 1.09 7.71 -9.30
C ALA A 21 2.58 7.57 -9.67
N ASP A 22 3.17 8.58 -10.31
CA ASP A 22 4.60 8.61 -10.62
C ASP A 22 5.44 8.69 -9.33
N PHE A 23 5.07 9.56 -8.38
CA PHE A 23 5.71 9.62 -7.07
C PHE A 23 5.65 8.28 -6.32
N ILE A 24 4.49 7.61 -6.32
CA ILE A 24 4.31 6.30 -5.68
C ILE A 24 5.26 5.28 -6.32
N TRP A 25 5.33 5.25 -7.65
CA TRP A 25 6.22 4.34 -8.38
C TRP A 25 7.69 4.56 -8.01
N GLU A 26 8.14 5.82 -8.00
CA GLU A 26 9.53 6.17 -7.74
C GLU A 26 9.96 5.88 -6.29
N ASN A 27 9.04 6.02 -5.32
CA ASN A 27 9.39 5.91 -3.90
C ASN A 27 9.05 4.54 -3.29
N PHE A 28 8.04 3.84 -3.81
CA PHE A 28 7.55 2.57 -3.23
C PHE A 28 7.47 1.44 -4.25
N ASN A 29 7.56 1.72 -5.54
CA ASN A 29 7.41 0.73 -6.61
C ASN A 29 6.09 -0.05 -6.46
N THR A 30 6.14 -1.37 -6.31
CA THR A 30 4.97 -2.24 -6.08
C THR A 30 4.74 -2.56 -4.60
N LEU A 31 5.59 -2.06 -3.69
CA LEU A 31 5.45 -2.31 -2.25
C LEU A 31 4.27 -1.51 -1.68
N PRO A 32 3.60 -2.03 -0.63
CA PRO A 32 2.55 -1.29 0.05
C PRO A 32 3.07 0.03 0.65
N PHE A 33 2.23 1.06 0.60
CA PHE A 33 2.52 2.39 1.13
C PHE A 33 1.35 2.94 1.94
N ALA A 34 1.63 3.98 2.75
CA ALA A 34 0.63 4.62 3.59
C ALA A 34 0.39 6.09 3.22
N LEU A 35 -0.85 6.58 3.41
CA LEU A 35 -1.19 8.00 3.18
C LEU A 35 -0.26 8.93 3.98
N ARG A 36 0.04 8.60 5.24
CA ARG A 36 0.93 9.39 6.11
C ARG A 36 2.36 9.56 5.56
N TRP A 37 2.78 8.73 4.60
CA TRP A 37 4.08 8.88 3.93
C TRP A 37 3.97 9.86 2.76
N ILE A 38 2.84 9.82 2.03
CA ILE A 38 2.54 10.75 0.93
C ILE A 38 2.39 12.18 1.45
N THR A 39 1.73 12.38 2.58
CA THR A 39 1.46 13.71 3.16
C THR A 39 2.71 14.44 3.65
N LYS A 40 3.90 13.81 3.56
CA LYS A 40 5.18 14.50 3.78
C LYS A 40 5.61 15.35 2.57
N SER A 41 5.09 15.05 1.38
CA SER A 41 5.47 15.68 0.11
C SER A 41 4.27 16.31 -0.62
N PHE A 42 3.05 15.96 -0.24
CA PHE A 42 1.81 16.45 -0.83
C PHE A 42 0.90 17.03 0.25
N ASP A 43 0.09 18.02 -0.10
CA ASP A 43 -1.04 18.43 0.73
C ASP A 43 -1.98 17.23 0.97
N GLU A 44 -2.50 17.11 2.19
CA GLU A 44 -3.31 15.96 2.58
C GLU A 44 -4.62 15.87 1.79
N LYS A 45 -5.27 17.00 1.52
CA LYS A 45 -6.55 17.01 0.80
C LYS A 45 -6.34 16.62 -0.65
N GLU A 46 -5.28 17.14 -1.28
CA GLU A 46 -4.92 16.79 -2.66
C GLU A 46 -4.49 15.32 -2.78
N ALA A 47 -3.69 14.82 -1.83
CA ALA A 47 -3.26 13.42 -1.79
C ALA A 47 -4.46 12.47 -1.66
N ARG A 48 -5.42 12.77 -0.79
CA ARG A 48 -6.64 11.98 -0.61
C ARG A 48 -7.51 11.97 -1.87
N ALA A 49 -7.73 13.14 -2.48
CA ALA A 49 -8.53 13.26 -3.70
C ALA A 49 -7.89 12.46 -4.86
N SER A 50 -6.57 12.60 -5.01
CA SER A 50 -5.79 11.88 -6.03
C SER A 50 -5.80 10.37 -5.78
N LEU A 51 -5.65 9.91 -4.54
CA LEU A 51 -5.75 8.49 -4.21
C LEU A 51 -7.13 7.89 -4.52
N GLU A 52 -8.22 8.58 -4.20
CA GLU A 52 -9.56 8.08 -4.53
C GLU A 52 -9.77 7.98 -6.05
N GLU A 53 -9.27 8.94 -6.83
CA GLU A 53 -9.28 8.85 -8.30
C GLU A 53 -8.44 7.67 -8.80
N LEU A 54 -7.23 7.45 -8.26
CA LEU A 54 -6.39 6.31 -8.63
C LEU A 54 -7.02 4.97 -8.27
N ILE A 55 -7.74 4.88 -7.14
CA ILE A 55 -8.48 3.69 -6.73
C ILE A 55 -9.64 3.43 -7.68
N LYS A 56 -10.45 4.45 -7.98
CA LYS A 56 -11.56 4.38 -8.94
C LYS A 56 -11.08 3.88 -10.31
N ASN A 57 -9.90 4.33 -10.73
CA ASN A 57 -9.28 3.90 -11.97
C ASN A 57 -8.56 2.53 -11.86
N LYS A 58 -8.57 1.84 -10.72
CA LYS A 58 -7.86 0.56 -10.51
C LYS A 58 -6.34 0.66 -10.73
N ILE A 59 -5.76 1.84 -10.52
CA ILE A 59 -4.31 2.08 -10.56
C ILE A 59 -3.69 1.77 -9.20
N VAL A 60 -4.41 2.14 -8.14
CA VAL A 60 -4.05 1.84 -6.75
C VAL A 60 -5.11 0.92 -6.15
N ARG A 61 -4.68 -0.08 -5.37
CA ARG A 61 -5.55 -0.88 -4.51
C ARG A 61 -5.45 -0.36 -3.09
N ALA A 62 -6.58 -0.27 -2.40
CA ALA A 62 -6.62 -0.02 -0.97
C ALA A 62 -6.73 -1.34 -0.19
N TYR A 63 -6.00 -1.44 0.92
CA TYR A 63 -6.10 -2.52 1.89
C TYR A 63 -6.93 -2.03 3.08
N PRO A 64 -8.15 -2.56 3.29
CA PRO A 64 -8.98 -2.19 4.43
C PRO A 64 -8.38 -2.73 5.73
N VAL A 65 -8.78 -2.13 6.85
CA VAL A 65 -8.50 -2.70 8.16
C VAL A 65 -9.31 -3.99 8.29
N LEU A 66 -8.66 -5.07 8.72
CA LEU A 66 -9.30 -6.36 8.97
C LEU A 66 -9.64 -6.44 10.46
N ASN A 67 -10.94 -6.41 10.77
CA ASN A 67 -11.43 -6.52 12.15
C ASN A 67 -12.00 -7.93 12.37
N GLU A 68 -11.84 -8.47 13.58
CA GLU A 68 -12.51 -9.70 14.01
C GLU A 68 -14.03 -9.46 14.06
N ALA A 69 -14.81 -10.38 13.49
CA ALA A 69 -16.24 -10.18 13.24
C ALA A 69 -17.07 -10.08 14.52
N ALA A 70 -16.68 -10.80 15.57
CA ALA A 70 -17.32 -10.77 16.89
C ALA A 70 -16.65 -9.78 17.87
N GLY A 71 -15.73 -8.93 17.40
CA GLY A 71 -15.00 -7.95 18.21
C GLY A 71 -14.09 -8.55 19.28
N GLN A 72 -13.70 -9.82 19.14
CA GLN A 72 -12.83 -10.51 20.06
C GLN A 72 -11.36 -10.12 19.88
N ARG A 73 -10.54 -10.46 20.87
CA ARG A 73 -9.10 -10.19 20.85
C ARG A 73 -8.42 -11.04 19.79
N VAL A 74 -7.50 -10.43 19.05
CA VAL A 74 -6.64 -11.09 18.06
C VAL A 74 -5.19 -11.01 18.53
N ALA A 75 -4.47 -12.12 18.42
CA ALA A 75 -3.02 -12.19 18.59
C ALA A 75 -2.37 -12.67 17.28
N GLN A 76 -1.17 -12.19 16.97
CA GLN A 76 -0.42 -12.53 15.76
C GLN A 76 1.06 -12.76 16.11
N ALA A 77 1.68 -13.75 15.47
CA ALA A 77 3.13 -13.92 15.37
C ALA A 77 3.49 -14.15 13.89
N GLU A 78 4.64 -13.65 13.44
CA GLU A 78 5.09 -13.74 12.04
C GLU A 78 6.59 -13.95 11.97
N HIS A 79 7.02 -14.89 11.12
CA HIS A 79 8.41 -15.08 10.72
C HIS A 79 8.49 -15.18 9.20
N THR A 80 9.55 -14.61 8.64
CA THR A 80 9.99 -14.88 7.26
C THR A 80 11.05 -15.98 7.30
N PHE A 81 10.97 -16.94 6.37
CA PHE A 81 11.97 -18.01 6.24
C PHE A 81 12.27 -18.33 4.77
N ILE A 82 13.45 -18.88 4.54
CA ILE A 82 13.92 -19.35 3.23
C ILE A 82 13.98 -20.89 3.29
N PRO A 83 13.21 -21.63 2.47
CA PRO A 83 13.33 -23.07 2.37
C PRO A 83 14.70 -23.47 1.80
N THR A 84 15.38 -24.43 2.43
CA THR A 84 16.64 -25.02 1.95
C THR A 84 16.54 -26.55 1.95
N GLU A 85 17.53 -27.23 1.38
CA GLU A 85 17.60 -28.70 1.38
C GLU A 85 17.70 -29.30 2.79
N SER A 86 18.29 -28.57 3.76
CA SER A 86 18.49 -29.04 5.14
C SER A 86 17.43 -28.54 6.13
N GLY A 87 16.48 -27.71 5.67
CA GLY A 87 15.39 -27.19 6.50
C GLY A 87 15.05 -25.73 6.22
N ALA A 88 14.24 -25.14 7.08
CA ALA A 88 13.88 -23.72 6.96
C ALA A 88 14.94 -22.83 7.65
N LEU A 89 15.54 -21.92 6.88
CA LEU A 89 16.32 -20.83 7.45
C LEU A 89 15.38 -19.70 7.87
N VAL A 90 15.16 -19.52 9.17
CA VAL A 90 14.33 -18.42 9.69
C VAL A 90 15.16 -17.13 9.71
N THR A 91 14.70 -16.09 9.01
CA THR A 91 15.47 -14.83 8.84
C THR A 91 15.16 -13.76 9.88
N THR A 92 14.19 -14.02 10.76
CA THR A 92 13.58 -13.03 11.65
C THR A 92 13.54 -13.50 13.11
N LEU A 93 14.47 -14.39 13.49
CA LEU A 93 14.66 -14.87 14.87
C LEU A 93 15.03 -13.74 15.85
#